data_AF-A0A4Q3S120-F1
#
_entry.id   AF-A0A4Q3S120-F1
#
_cell.length_a   1.000
_cell.length_b   1.000
_cell.length_c   1.000
_cell.angle_alpha   90.00
_cell.angle_beta   90.00
_cell.angle_gamma   90.00
#
_symmetry.space_group_name_H-M   'P 1'
#
loop_
_entity.id
_entity.type
_entity.pdbx_description
1 polymer ?
#
loop_
_entity_poly.entity_id
_entity_poly.type
_entity_poly.pdbx_seq_one_letter_code
_entity_poly.pdbx_strand_id
1 'polypeptide(L)' 'LPCLLFCESLKHFMMAVSWGGHESLILPKCAGMQASEFDPGIAEHRSVRMYVGLEDPQYLMQDLAQALAHL' A
#
# COMPACT_ATOMS: atom_id res chain seq x y z
N LEU A 1 -5.41 -9.68 6.07
CA LEU A 1 -5.21 -8.46 6.88
C LEU A 1 -5.68 -7.27 6.05
N PRO A 2 -6.45 -6.31 6.59
CA PRO A 2 -7.03 -5.21 5.79
C PRO A 2 -5.99 -4.44 4.98
N CYS A 3 -4.83 -4.11 5.56
CA CYS A 3 -3.74 -3.42 4.85
C CYS A 3 -3.14 -4.23 3.69
N LEU A 4 -3.05 -5.55 3.82
CA LEU A 4 -2.53 -6.43 2.75
C LEU A 4 -3.52 -6.49 1.59
N LEU A 5 -4.82 -6.66 1.90
CA LEU A 5 -5.88 -6.69 0.89
C LEU A 5 -5.95 -5.38 0.09
N PHE A 6 -5.81 -4.24 0.77
CA PHE A 6 -5.71 -2.94 0.10
C PHE A 6 -4.52 -2.89 -0.86
N CYS A 7 -3.32 -3.25 -0.41
CA CYS A 7 -2.12 -3.24 -1.25
C CYS A 7 -2.23 -4.19 -2.45
N GLU A 8 -2.81 -5.37 -2.28
CA GLU A 8 -3.03 -6.35 -3.35
C GLU A 8 -4.15 -5.93 -4.33
N SER A 9 -5.04 -5.03 -3.91
CA SER A 9 -6.11 -4.51 -4.75
C SER A 9 -5.65 -3.37 -5.67
N LEU A 10 -4.52 -2.72 -5.37
CA LEU A 10 -3.96 -1.65 -6.20
C LEU A 10 -3.46 -2.22 -7.54
N LYS A 11 -3.74 -1.50 -8.63
CA LYS A 11 -3.39 -1.92 -10.00
C LYS A 11 -2.20 -1.16 -10.56
N HIS A 12 -1.89 0.00 -10.00
CA HIS A 12 -0.92 0.95 -10.54
C HIS A 12 0.21 1.27 -9.58
N PHE A 13 0.01 1.07 -8.28
CA PHE A 13 1.09 1.09 -7.31
C PHE A 13 1.83 -0.25 -7.29
N MET A 14 3.15 -0.22 -7.51
CA MET A 14 3.96 -1.44 -7.44
C MET A 14 4.39 -1.74 -6.01
N MET A 15 4.32 -3.02 -5.61
CA MET A 15 4.79 -3.43 -4.29
C MET A 15 6.31 -3.59 -4.29
N ALA A 16 7.03 -2.63 -3.69
CA ALA A 16 8.49 -2.62 -3.69
C ALA A 16 9.09 -1.95 -2.44
N VAL A 17 10.29 -2.38 -2.06
CA VAL A 17 11.02 -1.88 -0.87
C VAL A 17 11.82 -0.60 -1.13
N SER A 18 11.99 -0.21 -2.40
CA SER A 18 12.76 0.97 -2.82
C SER A 18 12.00 2.29 -2.63
N TRP A 19 12.62 3.38 -3.09
CA TRP A 19 12.08 4.73 -3.17
C TRP A 19 12.66 5.41 -4.41
N GLY A 20 11.95 6.43 -4.92
CA GLY A 20 12.46 7.23 -6.03
C GLY A 20 12.30 6.52 -7.37
N GLY A 21 11.73 7.21 -8.34
CA GLY A 21 11.43 6.66 -9.66
C GLY A 21 10.33 7.44 -10.33
N HIS A 22 9.94 7.01 -11.53
CA HIS A 22 8.77 7.56 -12.20
C HIS A 22 7.50 6.83 -11.72
N GLU A 23 7.67 5.64 -11.14
CA GLU A 23 6.62 4.72 -10.72
C GLU A 23 6.22 4.92 -9.25
N SER A 24 4.92 4.88 -9.00
CA SER A 24 4.34 4.90 -7.66
C SER A 24 4.52 3.54 -6.97
N LEU A 25 4.94 3.56 -5.69
CA LEU A 25 5.26 2.37 -4.91
C LEU A 25 4.45 2.28 -3.61
N ILE A 26 4.15 1.05 -3.20
CA ILE A 26 3.45 0.75 -1.94
C ILE A 26 4.18 -0.38 -1.18
N LEU A 27 4.23 -0.28 0.15
CA LEU A 27 4.76 -1.35 1.00
C LEU A 27 3.95 -1.43 2.30
N PRO A 28 3.24 -2.53 2.57
CA PRO A 28 2.54 -2.70 3.84
C PRO A 28 3.53 -2.95 4.97
N LYS A 29 3.33 -2.31 6.13
CA LYS A 29 4.22 -2.48 7.30
C LYS A 29 4.34 -3.94 7.73
N CYS A 30 3.23 -4.68 7.67
CA CYS A 30 3.17 -6.08 8.07
C CYS A 30 4.05 -7.02 7.22
N ALA A 31 4.49 -6.62 6.01
CA ALA A 31 5.38 -7.45 5.19
C ALA A 31 6.79 -7.58 5.78
N GLY A 32 7.21 -6.66 6.66
CA GLY A 32 8.49 -6.71 7.35
C GLY A 32 8.44 -7.34 8.75
N MET A 33 7.35 -8.01 9.10
CA MET A 33 7.07 -8.48 10.46
C MET A 33 6.76 -9.97 10.47
N GLN A 34 7.03 -10.65 11.58
CA GLN A 34 6.54 -12.02 11.75
C GLN A 34 5.04 -12.02 12.02
N ALA A 35 4.33 -13.05 11.54
CA ALA A 35 2.88 -13.16 11.74
C ALA A 35 2.48 -13.17 13.23
N SER A 36 3.34 -13.73 14.10
CA SER A 36 3.14 -13.74 15.55
C SER A 36 3.28 -12.39 16.23
N GLU A 37 3.92 -11.42 15.58
CA GLU A 37 4.14 -10.05 16.08
C GLU A 37 3.06 -9.09 15.58
N PHE A 38 2.24 -9.52 14.61
CA PHE A 38 1.17 -8.70 14.08
C PHE A 38 0.05 -8.55 15.11
N ASP A 39 -0.42 -7.32 15.28
CA ASP A 39 -1.50 -6.95 16.18
C ASP A 39 -2.41 -5.95 15.46
N PRO A 40 -3.66 -6.30 15.13
CA PRO A 40 -4.59 -5.39 14.47
C PRO A 40 -5.02 -4.22 15.35
N GLY A 41 -4.80 -4.26 16.67
CA GLY A 41 -5.03 -3.13 17.59
C GLY A 41 -3.98 -2.02 17.45
N ILE A 42 -2.81 -2.33 16.90
CA ILE A 42 -1.73 -1.36 16.68
C ILE A 42 -1.90 -0.72 15.30
N ALA A 43 -2.17 0.59 15.28
CA ALA A 43 -2.40 1.33 14.04
C ALA A 43 -1.21 1.22 13.05
N GLU A 44 0.02 1.22 13.56
CA GLU A 44 1.22 1.09 12.74
C GLU A 44 1.28 -0.26 12.01
N HIS A 45 0.85 -1.36 12.63
CA HIS A 45 0.86 -2.69 12.00
C HIS A 45 -0.09 -2.75 10.80
N ARG A 46 -1.14 -1.90 10.81
CA ARG A 46 -2.11 -1.74 9.71
C ARG A 46 -1.75 -0.61 8.74
N SER A 47 -0.59 0.03 8.91
CA SER A 47 -0.16 1.13 8.04
C SER A 47 0.53 0.62 6.78
N VAL A 48 0.58 1.51 5.78
CA VAL A 48 1.29 1.30 4.52
C VAL A 48 2.21 2.49 4.29
N ARG A 49 3.33 2.21 3.64
CA ARG A 49 4.28 3.21 3.19
C ARG A 49 4.07 3.43 1.70
N MET A 50 3.79 4.67 1.32
CA MET A 50 3.49 5.04 -0.06
C MET A 50 4.52 6.02 -0.60
N TYR A 51 4.95 5.80 -1.83
CA TYR A 51 5.72 6.74 -2.64
C TYR A 51 4.89 7.08 -3.88
N VAL A 52 4.67 8.37 -4.11
CA VAL A 52 3.94 8.86 -5.29
C VAL A 52 4.97 9.22 -6.35
N GLY A 53 4.86 8.55 -7.50
CA GLY A 53 5.70 8.75 -8.67
C GLY A 53 5.27 9.96 -9.49
N LEU A 54 5.42 9.85 -10.81
CA LEU A 54 5.16 10.93 -11.78
C LEU A 54 3.98 10.62 -12.70
N GLU A 55 3.17 9.60 -12.38
CA GLU A 55 1.95 9.30 -13.11
C GLU A 55 0.89 10.42 -12.95
N ASP A 56 -0.12 10.39 -13.82
CA ASP A 56 -1.23 11.33 -13.75
C ASP A 56 -1.94 11.25 -12.37
N PRO A 57 -2.18 12.38 -11.68
CA PRO A 57 -2.80 12.36 -10.36
C PRO A 57 -4.21 11.73 -10.35
N GLN A 58 -5.00 11.95 -11.40
CA GLN A 58 -6.35 11.41 -11.50
C GLN A 58 -6.30 9.88 -11.64
N TYR A 59 -5.33 9.36 -12.39
CA TYR A 59 -5.08 7.94 -12.54
C TYR A 59 -4.74 7.26 -11.20
N LEU A 60 -3.86 7.88 -10.41
CA LEU A 60 -3.50 7.37 -9.08
C LEU A 60 -4.67 7.47 -8.10
N MET A 61 -5.42 8.58 -8.11
CA MET A 61 -6.60 8.75 -7.26
C MET A 61 -7.69 7.71 -7.55
N GLN A 62 -7.91 7.37 -8.82
CA GLN A 62 -8.87 6.34 -9.22
C GLN A 62 -8.45 4.95 -8.72
N ASP A 63 -7.15 4.62 -8.78
CA ASP A 63 -6.65 3.35 -8.25
C ASP A 63 -6.76 3.25 -6.73
N LEU A 64 -6.45 4.34 -6.01
CA LEU A 64 -6.65 4.40 -4.57
C LEU A 64 -8.13 4.26 -4.20
N ALA A 65 -9.03 4.96 -4.91
CA ALA A 65 -10.46 4.90 -4.64
C ALA A 65 -11.03 3.49 -4.88
N GLN A 66 -10.64 2.80 -5.95
CA GLN A 66 -11.11 1.44 -6.20
C GLN A 66 -10.55 0.44 -5.17
N ALA A 67 -9.27 0.57 -4.79
CA ALA A 67 -8.69 -0.32 -3.78
C ALA A 67 -9.31 -0.10 -2.38
N LEU A 68 -9.64 1.13 -2.01
CA LEU A 68 -10.33 1.45 -0.75
C LEU A 68 -11.75 0.91 -0.70
N ALA A 69 -12.43 0.76 -1.83
CA ALA A 69 -13.79 0.19 -1.89
C ALA A 69 -13.82 -1.32 -1.60
N HIS A 70 -12.66 -1.99 -1.57
CA HIS A 70 -12.52 -3.41 -1.23
C HIS A 70 -12.21 -3.67 0.26
N LEU A 71 -12.06 -2.62 1.07
CA LEU A 71 -11.86 -2.69 2.52
C LEU A 71 -13.18 -2.82 3.29
#